data_AF-A0A441V983-F1
#
_entry.id   AF-A0A441V983-F1
#
_cell.length_a   1.000
_cell.length_b   1.000
_cell.length_c   1.000
_cell.angle_alpha   90.00
_cell.angle_beta   90.00
_cell.angle_gamma   90.00
#
_symmetry.space_group_name_H-M   'P 1'
#
loop_
_entity.id
_entity.type
_entity.pdbx_description
1 polymer ?
#
loop_
_entity_poly.entity_id
_entity_poly.type
_entity_poly.pdbx_seq_one_letter_code
_entity_poly.pdbx_strand_id
1 'polypeptide(L)'
;MQSYRNSDPASPIMQGSPPKMVPPKLDWDRPPWNRWAFQHIREILPTVEVWRGNGHRRRFERAEVDLDALPLSDSRGQPTTLAGLLDETYTDGFLVLKDGKIAYERYCNGMTERTLHLSQSMAKSVTASVFGILAGRGLIDPAMPVTTYLPELETTGWAGASVQHVLDMTTGVRFSEEYT
;
A
#
# COMPACT_ATOMS: atom_id res chain seq x y z
N MET A 1 12.73 -4.87 -17.84
CA MET A 1 14.03 -4.36 -17.31
C MET A 1 14.15 -4.87 -15.88
N GLN A 2 15.32 -5.32 -15.44
CA GLN A 2 15.48 -5.90 -14.09
C GLN A 2 15.31 -4.79 -13.03
N SER A 3 14.65 -5.11 -11.92
CA SER A 3 14.57 -4.21 -10.75
C SER A 3 15.93 -4.05 -10.07
N TYR A 4 16.03 -3.12 -9.12
CA TYR A 4 17.24 -2.86 -8.33
C TYR A 4 16.95 -2.91 -6.83
N ARG A 5 17.82 -3.55 -6.08
CA ARG A 5 17.73 -3.74 -4.63
C ARG A 5 18.14 -2.48 -3.86
N ASN A 6 17.94 -2.49 -2.56
CA ASN A 6 18.35 -1.38 -1.70
C ASN A 6 19.88 -1.30 -1.56
N SER A 7 20.56 -2.45 -1.69
CA SER A 7 22.03 -2.55 -1.73
C SER A 7 22.66 -2.14 -3.07
N ASP A 8 21.86 -2.03 -4.13
CA ASP A 8 22.34 -1.66 -5.46
C ASP A 8 22.55 -0.14 -5.56
N PRO A 9 23.40 0.35 -6.49
CA PRO A 9 23.49 1.77 -6.78
C PRO A 9 22.13 2.35 -7.16
N ALA A 10 21.82 3.55 -6.64
CA ALA A 10 20.55 4.22 -6.91
C ALA A 10 20.32 4.41 -8.43
N SER A 11 19.13 4.02 -8.89
CA SER A 11 18.74 4.17 -10.29
C SER A 11 18.54 5.65 -10.65
N PRO A 12 19.00 6.13 -11.83
CA PRO A 12 18.89 7.53 -12.23
C PRO A 12 17.50 7.90 -12.78
N ILE A 13 16.44 7.23 -12.31
CA ILE A 13 15.04 7.55 -12.65
C ILE A 13 14.74 8.98 -12.20
N MET A 14 14.18 9.77 -13.10
CA MET A 14 13.81 11.18 -12.90
C MET A 14 14.96 12.11 -12.47
N GLN A 15 16.21 11.72 -12.73
CA GLN A 15 17.38 12.59 -12.48
C GLN A 15 17.78 13.41 -13.72
N GLY A 16 18.14 14.69 -13.50
CA GLY A 16 18.58 15.64 -14.53
C GLY A 16 17.46 16.49 -15.12
N SER A 17 17.82 17.40 -16.03
CA SER A 17 16.86 18.30 -16.72
C SER A 17 17.22 18.47 -18.21
N PRO A 18 16.44 17.88 -19.14
CA PRO A 18 15.33 16.95 -18.88
C PRO A 18 15.84 15.58 -18.38
N PRO A 19 15.07 14.86 -17.56
CA PRO A 19 15.45 13.53 -17.11
C PRO A 19 15.50 12.55 -18.28
N LYS A 20 16.54 11.71 -18.33
CA LYS A 20 16.71 10.69 -19.39
C LYS A 20 15.87 9.43 -19.15
N MET A 21 15.64 9.08 -17.89
CA MET A 21 14.86 7.91 -17.49
C MET A 21 13.56 8.38 -16.82
N VAL A 22 12.47 8.33 -17.57
CA VAL A 22 11.14 8.75 -17.10
C VAL A 22 10.24 7.50 -17.02
N PRO A 23 9.53 7.28 -15.90
CA PRO A 23 8.55 6.20 -15.79
C PRO A 23 7.54 6.25 -16.94
N PRO A 24 7.36 5.17 -17.71
CA PRO A 24 6.36 5.10 -18.75
C PRO A 24 4.96 5.21 -18.16
N LYS A 25 4.05 5.90 -18.86
CA LYS A 25 2.67 6.09 -18.40
C LYS A 25 1.90 4.77 -18.20
N LEU A 26 2.22 3.73 -18.97
CA LEU A 26 1.53 2.43 -18.88
C LEU A 26 2.23 1.45 -17.93
N ASP A 27 3.52 1.61 -17.67
CA ASP A 27 4.34 0.63 -16.94
C ASP A 27 4.91 1.18 -15.61
N TRP A 28 4.42 2.33 -15.14
CA TRP A 28 4.94 2.99 -13.95
C TRP A 28 4.90 2.11 -12.69
N ASP A 29 3.98 1.15 -12.64
CA ASP A 29 3.78 0.20 -11.54
C ASP A 29 4.56 -1.12 -11.72
N ARG A 30 5.30 -1.26 -12.82
CA ARG A 30 6.16 -2.41 -13.13
C ARG A 30 7.63 -2.14 -12.79
N PRO A 31 8.43 -3.18 -12.54
CA PRO A 31 9.86 -3.01 -12.33
C PRO A 31 10.58 -2.51 -13.60
N PRO A 32 11.61 -1.65 -13.46
CA PRO A 32 12.12 -1.07 -12.22
C PRO A 32 11.37 0.21 -11.78
N TRP A 33 10.42 0.70 -12.57
CA TRP A 33 9.80 2.01 -12.41
C TRP A 33 9.06 2.17 -11.09
N ASN A 34 8.42 1.09 -10.62
CA ASN A 34 7.67 1.07 -9.37
C ASN A 34 8.49 1.50 -8.14
N ARG A 35 9.80 1.20 -8.11
CA ARG A 35 10.71 1.58 -7.03
C ARG A 35 10.79 3.10 -6.83
N TRP A 36 10.65 3.87 -7.91
CA TRP A 36 10.54 5.33 -7.83
C TRP A 36 9.07 5.74 -7.73
N ALA A 37 8.22 5.22 -8.62
CA ALA A 37 6.85 5.66 -8.80
C ALA A 37 5.97 5.50 -7.56
N PHE A 38 6.15 4.44 -6.77
CA PHE A 38 5.33 4.20 -5.57
C PHE A 38 5.60 5.24 -4.47
N GLN A 39 6.78 5.88 -4.45
CA GLN A 39 7.10 6.99 -3.54
C GLN A 39 6.69 8.37 -4.10
N HIS A 40 6.34 8.45 -5.40
CA HIS A 40 6.11 9.71 -6.13
C HIS A 40 4.79 9.72 -6.90
N ILE A 41 3.78 8.95 -6.44
CA ILE A 41 2.55 8.71 -7.21
C ILE A 41 1.80 9.99 -7.64
N ARG A 42 1.90 11.06 -6.84
CA ARG A 42 1.29 12.37 -7.12
C ARG A 42 1.88 13.07 -8.36
N GLU A 43 3.08 12.66 -8.78
CA GLU A 43 3.75 13.19 -9.98
C GLU A 43 3.31 12.42 -11.24
N ILE A 44 2.64 11.28 -11.08
CA ILE A 44 2.25 10.37 -12.17
C ILE A 44 0.74 10.39 -12.38
N LEU A 45 -0.04 10.35 -11.30
CA LEU A 45 -1.48 10.25 -11.32
C LEU A 45 -2.14 11.43 -10.60
N PRO A 46 -3.36 11.83 -11.00
CA PRO A 46 -4.18 12.74 -10.21
C PRO A 46 -4.42 12.19 -8.81
N THR A 47 -4.21 13.03 -7.79
CA THR A 47 -4.39 12.65 -6.39
C THR A 47 -5.21 13.71 -5.64
N VAL A 48 -5.88 13.28 -4.59
CA VAL A 48 -6.55 14.16 -3.62
C VAL A 48 -5.88 13.96 -2.25
N GLU A 49 -5.66 15.06 -1.54
CA GLU A 49 -5.09 15.00 -0.20
C GLU A 49 -6.13 14.51 0.82
N VAL A 50 -5.78 13.44 1.54
CA VAL A 50 -6.48 13.09 2.79
C VAL A 50 -5.76 13.82 3.93
N TRP A 51 -6.27 15.01 4.27
CA TRP A 51 -5.63 15.88 5.24
C TRP A 51 -5.69 15.28 6.65
N ARG A 52 -4.53 15.14 7.29
CA ARG A 52 -4.41 14.62 8.66
C ARG A 52 -4.84 15.61 9.77
N GLY A 53 -5.24 16.83 9.42
CA GLY A 53 -5.59 17.88 10.38
C GLY A 53 -4.40 18.76 10.84
N ASN A 54 -4.74 19.86 11.52
CA ASN A 54 -3.80 20.76 12.22
C ASN A 54 -3.46 20.30 13.65
N GLY A 55 -4.10 19.23 14.12
CA GLY A 55 -4.01 18.77 15.50
C GLY A 55 -2.64 18.20 15.89
N HIS A 56 -2.48 17.92 17.18
CA HIS A 56 -1.27 17.32 17.73
C HIS A 56 -1.02 15.94 17.12
N ARG A 57 0.16 15.78 16.52
CA ARG A 57 0.65 14.45 16.13
C ARG A 57 1.04 13.71 17.41
N ARG A 58 0.37 12.60 17.70
CA ARG A 58 0.86 11.69 18.75
C ARG A 58 2.10 10.99 18.22
N ARG A 59 3.26 11.30 18.80
CA ARG A 59 4.48 10.56 18.53
C ARG A 59 4.42 9.22 19.26
N PHE A 60 4.83 8.15 18.59
CA PHE A 60 5.04 6.88 19.26
C PHE A 60 6.27 6.98 20.16
N GLU A 61 6.17 6.40 21.36
CA GLU A 61 7.37 6.14 22.15
C GLU A 61 8.25 5.12 21.41
N ARG A 62 9.56 5.17 21.63
CA ARG A 62 10.52 4.23 21.06
C ARG A 62 11.06 3.32 22.15
N ALA A 63 11.19 2.04 21.84
CA ALA A 63 11.82 1.02 22.67
C ALA A 63 12.57 0.07 21.74
N GLU A 64 13.54 0.64 21.02
CA GLU A 64 14.14 -0.01 19.88
C GLU A 64 15.10 -1.13 20.24
N VAL A 65 15.05 -2.18 19.44
CA VAL A 65 16.01 -3.27 19.41
C VAL A 65 16.51 -3.38 17.98
N ASP A 66 17.82 -3.57 17.81
CA ASP A 66 18.34 -3.85 16.48
C ASP A 66 17.92 -5.26 16.04
N LEU A 67 17.16 -5.32 14.95
CA LEU A 67 16.69 -6.57 14.35
C LEU A 67 17.38 -6.88 13.02
N ASP A 68 18.35 -6.08 12.55
CA ASP A 68 18.96 -6.26 11.22
C ASP A 68 19.57 -7.67 11.04
N ALA A 69 20.19 -8.19 12.10
CA ALA A 69 20.83 -9.50 12.14
C ALA A 69 19.90 -10.65 12.58
N LEU A 70 18.60 -10.39 12.77
CA LEU A 70 17.63 -11.42 13.17
C LEU A 70 17.64 -12.55 12.11
N PRO A 71 17.97 -13.80 12.47
CA PRO A 71 18.04 -14.89 11.52
C PRO A 71 16.65 -15.26 11.01
N LEU A 72 16.50 -15.33 9.69
CA LEU A 72 15.27 -15.65 8.98
C LEU A 72 15.56 -16.60 7.80
N SER A 73 14.51 -16.97 7.08
CA SER A 73 14.62 -17.63 5.78
C SER A 73 14.18 -16.67 4.68
N ASP A 74 14.90 -16.70 3.56
CA ASP A 74 14.63 -15.91 2.36
C ASP A 74 13.41 -16.48 1.59
N SER A 75 13.05 -15.86 0.46
CA SER A 75 11.92 -16.32 -0.35
C SER A 75 12.09 -17.74 -0.94
N ARG A 76 13.32 -18.29 -0.90
CA ARG A 76 13.71 -19.62 -1.38
C ARG A 76 13.97 -20.61 -0.23
N GLY A 77 13.70 -20.20 1.01
CA GLY A 77 13.93 -21.01 2.20
C GLY A 77 15.39 -21.11 2.66
N GLN A 78 16.31 -20.31 2.10
CA GLN A 78 17.71 -20.28 2.52
C GLN A 78 17.91 -19.36 3.73
N PRO A 79 18.89 -19.63 4.61
CA PRO A 79 19.18 -18.76 5.74
C PRO A 79 19.58 -17.34 5.29
N THR A 80 18.98 -16.33 5.92
CA THR A 80 19.27 -14.91 5.73
C THR A 80 19.09 -14.17 7.06
N THR A 81 19.18 -12.84 7.04
CA THR A 81 18.76 -11.98 8.16
C THR A 81 17.55 -11.14 7.78
N LEU A 82 16.94 -10.44 8.74
CA LEU A 82 15.89 -9.46 8.43
C LEU A 82 16.37 -8.41 7.42
N ALA A 83 17.55 -7.82 7.61
CA ALA A 83 18.09 -6.85 6.66
C ALA A 83 18.26 -7.45 5.26
N GLY A 84 18.76 -8.69 5.16
CA GLY A 84 18.89 -9.40 3.89
C GLY A 84 17.55 -9.67 3.22
N LEU A 85 16.53 -10.05 3.99
CA LEU A 85 15.18 -10.27 3.49
C LEU A 85 14.56 -8.95 2.97
N LEU A 86 14.64 -7.86 3.74
CA LEU A 86 14.11 -6.55 3.33
C LEU A 86 14.75 -6.04 2.03
N ASP A 87 16.05 -6.30 1.84
CA ASP A 87 16.75 -6.00 0.60
C ASP A 87 16.30 -6.89 -0.58
N GLU A 88 16.21 -8.20 -0.35
CA GLU A 88 15.76 -9.18 -1.35
C GLU A 88 14.34 -8.88 -1.84
N THR A 89 13.45 -8.46 -0.93
CA THR A 89 12.05 -8.17 -1.21
C THR A 89 11.78 -6.74 -1.65
N TYR A 90 12.82 -5.95 -1.95
CA TYR A 90 12.68 -4.57 -2.41
C TYR A 90 11.85 -3.71 -1.44
N THR A 91 12.01 -3.90 -0.13
CA THR A 91 11.22 -3.15 0.86
C THR A 91 11.68 -1.70 0.90
N ASP A 92 10.73 -0.76 0.86
CA ASP A 92 10.98 0.69 1.00
C ASP A 92 10.87 1.18 2.45
N GLY A 93 9.97 0.59 3.24
CA GLY A 93 9.78 0.92 4.65
C GLY A 93 9.25 -0.27 5.44
N PHE A 94 9.75 -0.45 6.67
CA PHE A 94 9.38 -1.53 7.56
C PHE A 94 9.30 -1.03 9.01
N LEU A 95 8.21 -1.35 9.71
CA LEU A 95 7.95 -0.90 11.08
C LEU A 95 7.40 -2.05 11.92
N VAL A 96 7.97 -2.24 13.12
CA VAL A 96 7.45 -3.13 14.16
C VAL A 96 7.01 -2.29 15.35
N LEU A 97 5.72 -2.38 15.67
CA LEU A 97 5.15 -1.82 16.89
C LEU A 97 4.94 -2.95 17.91
N LYS A 98 5.41 -2.72 19.13
CA LYS A 98 5.18 -3.62 20.28
C LYS A 98 4.77 -2.80 21.48
N ASP A 99 3.66 -3.18 22.12
CA ASP A 99 3.11 -2.52 23.32
C ASP A 99 2.93 -1.00 23.13
N GLY A 100 2.53 -0.58 21.93
CA GLY A 100 2.33 0.82 21.56
C GLY A 100 3.61 1.63 21.34
N LYS A 101 4.78 0.97 21.28
CA LYS A 101 6.09 1.59 21.05
C LYS A 101 6.74 1.07 19.78
N ILE A 102 7.53 1.91 19.12
CA ILE A 102 8.37 1.50 17.99
C ILE A 102 9.49 0.62 18.53
N ALA A 103 9.46 -0.66 18.16
CA ALA A 103 10.47 -1.65 18.52
C ALA A 103 11.55 -1.75 17.44
N TYR A 104 11.21 -1.48 16.19
CA TYR A 104 12.16 -1.46 15.07
C TYR A 104 11.55 -0.70 13.90
N GLU A 105 12.35 0.11 13.22
CA GLU A 105 11.92 0.90 12.07
C GLU A 105 13.10 1.00 11.09
N ARG A 106 12.84 0.79 9.80
CA ARG A 106 13.80 0.94 8.72
C ARG A 106 13.15 1.57 7.51
N TYR A 107 13.90 2.46 6.87
CA TYR A 107 13.56 3.06 5.58
C TYR A 107 14.71 2.79 4.61
N CYS A 108 14.36 2.46 3.38
CA CYS A 108 15.28 2.09 2.31
C CYS A 108 14.92 2.86 1.03
N ASN A 109 15.74 2.72 -0.03
CA ASN A 109 15.47 3.32 -1.34
C ASN A 109 15.11 4.83 -1.25
N GLY A 110 15.85 5.58 -0.43
CA GLY A 110 15.66 7.02 -0.24
C GLY A 110 14.40 7.44 0.54
N MET A 111 13.59 6.48 1.01
CA MET A 111 12.40 6.75 1.81
C MET A 111 12.78 7.35 3.18
N THR A 112 11.87 8.16 3.74
CA THR A 112 11.96 8.70 5.10
C THR A 112 10.61 8.49 5.81
N GLU A 113 10.55 8.79 7.10
CA GLU A 113 9.29 8.78 7.89
C GLU A 113 8.18 9.68 7.30
N ARG A 114 8.52 10.60 6.39
CA ARG A 114 7.58 11.55 5.78
C ARG A 114 7.22 11.21 4.34
N THR A 115 7.91 10.25 3.73
CA THR A 115 7.66 9.86 2.36
C THR A 115 6.32 9.13 2.28
N LEU A 116 5.43 9.56 1.40
CA LEU A 116 4.20 8.83 1.11
C LEU A 116 4.53 7.67 0.17
N HIS A 117 3.96 6.51 0.45
CA HIS A 117 4.13 5.32 -0.38
C HIS A 117 2.76 4.82 -0.87
N LEU A 118 2.67 4.40 -2.12
CA LEU A 118 1.49 3.74 -2.66
C LEU A 118 1.21 2.47 -1.86
N SER A 119 0.02 2.40 -1.26
CA SER A 119 -0.37 1.32 -0.34
C SER A 119 -1.08 0.15 -1.05
N GLN A 120 -1.38 0.30 -2.34
CA GLN A 120 -2.13 -0.67 -3.14
C GLN A 120 -3.42 -1.09 -2.41
N SER A 121 -3.73 -2.39 -2.37
CA SER A 121 -4.95 -2.91 -1.76
C SER A 121 -5.06 -2.69 -0.25
N MET A 122 -4.03 -2.23 0.45
CA MET A 122 -4.17 -1.82 1.88
C MET A 122 -5.18 -0.69 2.06
N ALA A 123 -5.41 0.14 1.04
CA ALA A 123 -6.45 1.16 1.06
C ALA A 123 -7.86 0.58 1.33
N LYS A 124 -8.13 -0.67 0.92
CA LYS A 124 -9.43 -1.33 1.13
C LYS A 124 -9.77 -1.48 2.60
N SER A 125 -8.79 -1.78 3.46
CA SER A 125 -9.01 -1.92 4.91
C SER A 125 -9.43 -0.59 5.56
N VAL A 126 -8.91 0.54 5.07
CA VAL A 126 -9.33 1.88 5.54
C VAL A 126 -10.79 2.13 5.15
N THR A 127 -11.16 1.85 3.89
CA THR A 127 -12.55 1.96 3.42
C THR A 127 -13.49 1.05 4.22
N ALA A 128 -13.12 -0.21 4.44
CA ALA A 128 -13.89 -1.16 5.23
C ALA A 128 -14.09 -0.69 6.69
N SER A 129 -13.08 -0.07 7.29
CA SER A 129 -13.19 0.50 8.64
C SER A 129 -14.21 1.63 8.69
N VAL A 130 -14.25 2.50 7.67
CA VAL A 130 -15.28 3.54 7.55
C VAL A 130 -16.68 2.92 7.40
N PHE A 131 -16.82 1.87 6.58
CA PHE A 131 -18.08 1.12 6.47
C PHE A 131 -18.53 0.54 7.82
N GLY A 132 -17.62 -0.04 8.59
CA GLY A 132 -17.91 -0.54 9.93
C GLY A 132 -18.45 0.54 10.87
N ILE A 133 -17.89 1.76 10.81
CA ILE A 133 -18.40 2.91 11.58
C ILE A 133 -19.81 3.30 11.12
N LEU A 134 -20.06 3.36 9.81
CA LEU A 134 -21.37 3.71 9.26
C LEU A 134 -22.43 2.68 9.62
N ALA A 135 -22.07 1.39 9.59
CA ALA A 135 -22.94 0.30 10.00
C ALA A 135 -23.25 0.36 11.51
N GLY A 136 -22.24 0.56 12.35
CA GLY A 136 -22.44 0.75 13.79
C GLY A 136 -23.29 1.98 14.15
N ARG A 137 -23.37 2.97 13.25
CA ARG A 137 -24.25 4.14 13.38
C ARG A 137 -25.65 3.94 12.79
N GLY A 138 -25.94 2.77 12.21
CA GLY A 138 -27.22 2.48 11.56
C GLY A 138 -27.44 3.24 10.23
N LEU A 139 -26.37 3.79 9.64
CA LEU A 139 -26.45 4.51 8.35
C LEU A 139 -26.33 3.57 7.15
N ILE A 140 -25.70 2.42 7.35
CA ILE A 140 -25.60 1.34 6.36
C ILE A 140 -26.01 0.03 7.04
N ASP A 141 -26.87 -0.74 6.40
CA ASP A 141 -27.21 -2.08 6.82
C ASP A 141 -26.48 -3.07 5.91
N PRO A 142 -25.51 -3.86 6.43
CA PRO A 142 -24.80 -4.86 5.65
C PRO A 142 -25.72 -5.90 4.98
N ALA A 143 -26.90 -6.16 5.53
CA ALA A 143 -27.86 -7.12 4.97
C ALA A 143 -28.61 -6.57 3.75
N MET A 144 -28.65 -5.24 3.58
CA MET A 144 -29.38 -4.62 2.48
C MET A 144 -28.63 -4.79 1.14
N PRO A 145 -29.37 -4.88 0.01
CA PRO A 145 -28.77 -4.85 -1.31
C PRO A 145 -27.96 -3.58 -1.54
N VAL A 146 -26.82 -3.67 -2.24
CA VAL A 146 -26.00 -2.51 -2.60
C VAL A 146 -26.80 -1.45 -3.36
N THR A 147 -27.79 -1.88 -4.14
CA THR A 147 -28.69 -1.02 -4.93
C THR A 147 -29.61 -0.15 -4.07
N THR A 148 -29.75 -0.45 -2.78
CA THR A 148 -30.43 0.44 -1.82
C THR A 148 -29.68 1.77 -1.67
N TYR A 149 -28.36 1.74 -1.81
CA TYR A 149 -27.49 2.91 -1.67
C TYR A 149 -27.02 3.45 -3.03
N LEU A 150 -26.88 2.58 -4.03
CA LEU A 150 -26.39 2.89 -5.37
C LEU A 150 -27.35 2.33 -6.43
N PRO A 151 -28.50 2.99 -6.67
CA PRO A 151 -29.55 2.47 -7.55
C PRO A 151 -29.07 2.29 -9.00
N GLU A 152 -28.05 3.01 -9.45
CA GLU A 152 -27.46 2.84 -10.78
C GLU A 152 -26.85 1.44 -11.01
N LEU A 153 -26.61 0.66 -9.95
CA LEU A 153 -26.04 -0.69 -10.05
C LEU A 153 -27.07 -1.78 -10.38
N GLU A 154 -28.36 -1.47 -10.43
CA GLU A 154 -29.45 -2.44 -10.66
C GLU A 154 -29.32 -3.22 -11.98
N THR A 155 -28.69 -2.63 -13.00
CA THR A 155 -28.50 -3.26 -14.31
C THR A 155 -27.09 -3.80 -14.53
N THR A 156 -26.30 -3.93 -13.47
CA THR A 156 -24.90 -4.36 -13.50
C THR A 156 -24.71 -5.75 -12.88
N GLY A 157 -23.48 -6.28 -12.93
CA GLY A 157 -23.14 -7.54 -12.24
C GLY A 157 -23.30 -7.49 -10.71
N TRP A 158 -23.47 -6.30 -10.12
CA TRP A 158 -23.67 -6.13 -8.68
C TRP A 158 -25.14 -6.27 -8.25
N ALA A 159 -26.08 -6.40 -9.19
CA ALA A 159 -27.48 -6.55 -8.89
C ALA A 159 -27.74 -7.75 -7.97
N GLY A 160 -28.45 -7.52 -6.87
CA GLY A 160 -28.76 -8.55 -5.87
C GLY A 160 -27.63 -8.86 -4.87
N ALA A 161 -26.43 -8.29 -5.02
CA ALA A 161 -25.40 -8.39 -3.99
C ALA A 161 -25.82 -7.56 -2.75
N SER A 162 -25.70 -8.13 -1.55
CA SER A 162 -25.79 -7.35 -0.31
C SER A 162 -24.50 -6.54 -0.10
N VAL A 163 -24.57 -5.53 0.75
CA VAL A 163 -23.37 -4.80 1.19
C VAL A 163 -22.38 -5.77 1.85
N GLN A 164 -22.83 -6.75 2.62
CA GLN A 164 -21.97 -7.78 3.22
C GLN A 164 -21.21 -8.60 2.16
N HIS A 165 -21.85 -8.99 1.05
CA HIS A 165 -21.15 -9.68 -0.03
C HIS A 165 -20.02 -8.83 -0.63
N VAL A 166 -20.17 -7.51 -0.69
CA VAL A 166 -19.10 -6.62 -1.15
C VAL A 166 -17.95 -6.58 -0.15
N LEU A 167 -18.25 -6.44 1.14
CA LEU A 167 -17.25 -6.37 2.20
C LEU A 167 -16.43 -7.66 2.30
N ASP A 168 -17.05 -8.81 2.04
CA ASP A 168 -16.41 -10.13 2.10
C ASP A 168 -15.82 -10.58 0.76
N MET A 169 -15.93 -9.77 -0.30
CA MET A 169 -15.49 -10.12 -1.66
C MET A 169 -16.18 -11.38 -2.22
N THR A 170 -17.47 -11.59 -1.91
CA THR A 170 -18.25 -12.78 -2.30
C THR A 170 -19.43 -12.46 -3.23
N THR A 171 -19.33 -11.39 -4.03
CA THR A 171 -20.45 -10.95 -4.89
C THR A 171 -20.68 -11.82 -6.12
N GLY A 172 -19.69 -12.62 -6.53
CA GLY A 172 -19.78 -13.44 -7.75
C GLY A 172 -19.73 -12.61 -9.05
N VAL A 173 -19.39 -11.32 -8.98
CA VAL A 173 -19.20 -10.46 -10.16
C VAL A 173 -18.06 -11.03 -11.00
N ARG A 174 -18.31 -11.20 -12.29
CA ARG A 174 -17.28 -11.63 -13.25
C ARG A 174 -16.40 -10.44 -13.61
N PHE A 175 -15.16 -10.46 -13.16
CA PHE A 175 -14.14 -9.45 -13.45
C PHE A 175 -12.81 -10.16 -13.74
N SER A 176 -12.02 -9.62 -14.69
CA SER A 176 -10.68 -10.12 -14.96
C SER A 176 -9.65 -9.32 -14.16
N GLU A 177 -8.93 -10.00 -13.26
CA GLU A 177 -7.78 -9.42 -12.54
C GLU A 177 -6.45 -9.71 -13.27
N GLU A 178 -6.49 -9.93 -14.58
CA GLU A 178 -5.28 -10.09 -15.38
C GLU A 178 -4.62 -8.74 -15.61
N TYR A 179 -3.53 -8.51 -14.87
CA TYR A 179 -2.61 -7.40 -15.09
C TYR A 179 -1.56 -7.85 -16.12
N THR A 180 -1.93 -7.88 -17.41
CA THR A 180 -0.99 -8.15 -18.53
C THR A 180 -0.21 -6.91 -18.93
#